data_AF-A0A2H3JNF3-F1
#
_entry.id   AF-A0A2H3JNF3-F1
#
_cell.length_a   1.000
_cell.length_b   1.000
_cell.length_c   1.000
_cell.angle_alpha   90.00
_cell.angle_beta   90.00
_cell.angle_gamma   90.00
#
_symmetry.space_group_name_H-M   'P 1'
#
loop_
_entity.id
_entity.type
_entity.pdbx_description
1 polymer ?
#
loop_
_entity_poly.entity_id
_entity_poly.type
_entity_poly.pdbx_seq_one_letter_code
_entity_poly.pdbx_strand_id
1 'polypeptide(L)'
;MPASDLLLASFLAHWSGRVARTTINNWLAGLRFWHIFNGAPWNGGDLVRTVCKTVTKEVPQSSKRDRRHPVTLEHMHTLRAGLDLSNAFDAAVYACACVAFWSICRLGEVVIPSSGQFNTRYHARRDAPLRFHRLPGGSEYATLHIPWTKTTHSEGADIVISSIDDPTNPIIALRHHMSANCAVPNDAPLFAFETHNGGWVPLTRGWFLERCNEI
;
A
#
# COMPACT_ATOMS: atom_id res chain seq x y z
N MET A 1 10.24 -9.29 -40.40
CA MET A 1 11.42 -10.08 -39.98
C MET A 1 11.55 -10.02 -38.47
N PRO A 2 11.82 -11.15 -37.79
CA PRO A 2 12.12 -11.15 -36.35
C PRO A 2 13.39 -10.32 -36.08
N ALA A 3 13.43 -9.58 -34.98
CA ALA A 3 14.62 -8.85 -34.56
C ALA A 3 15.75 -9.86 -34.28
N SER A 4 16.95 -9.58 -34.78
CA SER A 4 18.14 -10.40 -34.52
C SER A 4 18.71 -10.12 -33.13
N ASP A 5 19.51 -11.04 -32.60
CA ASP A 5 20.22 -10.86 -31.32
C ASP A 5 21.06 -9.58 -31.32
N LEU A 6 21.75 -9.31 -32.44
CA LEU A 6 22.53 -8.08 -32.63
C LEU A 6 21.66 -6.82 -32.59
N LEU A 7 20.52 -6.80 -33.30
CA LEU A 7 19.64 -5.63 -33.32
C LEU A 7 19.07 -5.34 -31.92
N LEU A 8 18.66 -6.39 -31.20
CA LEU A 8 18.19 -6.28 -29.82
C LEU A 8 19.33 -5.77 -28.91
N ALA A 9 20.52 -6.33 -29.02
CA ALA A 9 21.69 -5.92 -28.24
C ALA A 9 22.10 -4.45 -28.52
N SER A 10 22.13 -4.03 -29.79
CA SER A 10 22.42 -2.64 -30.18
C SER A 10 21.38 -1.66 -29.65
N PHE A 11 20.09 -2.02 -29.72
CA PHE A 11 19.01 -1.25 -29.12
C PHE A 11 19.23 -1.08 -27.61
N LEU A 12 19.53 -2.15 -26.89
CA LEU A 12 19.80 -2.08 -25.45
C LEU A 12 21.04 -1.25 -25.12
N ALA A 13 22.13 -1.41 -25.88
CA ALA A 13 23.38 -0.68 -25.68
C ALA A 13 23.19 0.83 -25.86
N HIS A 14 22.34 1.25 -26.82
CA HIS A 14 22.02 2.67 -27.02
C HIS A 14 21.43 3.34 -25.77
N TRP A 15 20.71 2.57 -24.94
CA TRP A 15 20.08 3.05 -23.72
C TRP A 15 20.90 2.78 -22.45
N SER A 16 22.10 2.19 -22.59
CA SER A 16 23.02 2.00 -21.46
C SER A 16 23.36 3.33 -20.82
N GLY A 17 23.37 3.37 -19.48
CA GLY A 17 23.63 4.60 -18.73
C GLY A 17 22.54 5.69 -18.78
N ARG A 18 21.48 5.52 -19.58
CA ARG A 18 20.42 6.52 -19.74
C ARG A 18 19.14 6.20 -18.99
N VAL A 19 18.86 4.93 -18.76
CA VAL A 19 17.62 4.46 -18.12
C VAL A 19 17.90 3.44 -17.02
N ALA A 20 16.93 3.26 -16.13
CA ALA A 20 16.98 2.22 -15.13
C ALA A 20 16.96 0.83 -15.79
N ARG A 21 17.61 -0.15 -15.14
CA ARG A 21 17.59 -1.56 -15.56
C ARG A 21 16.18 -2.11 -15.71
N THR A 22 15.26 -1.71 -14.83
CA THR A 22 13.85 -2.11 -14.86
C THR A 22 13.16 -1.68 -16.16
N THR A 23 13.48 -0.50 -16.68
CA THR A 23 12.98 -0.01 -17.97
C THR A 23 13.40 -0.92 -19.11
N ILE A 24 14.69 -1.28 -19.16
CA ILE A 24 15.24 -2.18 -20.19
C ILE A 24 14.62 -3.57 -20.12
N ASN A 25 14.44 -4.13 -18.91
CA ASN A 25 13.76 -5.41 -18.74
C ASN A 25 12.31 -5.37 -19.25
N ASN A 26 11.58 -4.28 -18.98
CA ASN A 26 10.20 -4.10 -19.45
C ASN A 26 10.13 -4.00 -20.98
N TRP A 27 11.05 -3.25 -21.60
CA TRP A 27 11.14 -3.19 -23.06
C TRP A 27 11.45 -4.54 -23.67
N LEU A 28 12.40 -5.30 -23.10
CA LEU A 28 12.75 -6.63 -23.59
C LEU A 28 11.57 -7.60 -23.47
N ALA A 29 10.82 -7.53 -22.37
CA ALA A 29 9.59 -8.32 -22.18
C ALA A 29 8.52 -7.94 -23.22
N GLY A 30 8.31 -6.64 -23.48
CA GLY A 30 7.38 -6.16 -24.51
C GLY A 30 7.78 -6.57 -25.92
N LEU A 31 9.07 -6.45 -26.28
CA LEU A 31 9.59 -6.92 -27.56
C LEU A 31 9.42 -8.43 -27.71
N ARG A 32 9.71 -9.22 -26.68
CA ARG A 32 9.49 -10.67 -26.69
C ARG A 32 8.02 -11.02 -26.86
N PHE A 33 7.14 -10.36 -26.12
CA PHE A 33 5.70 -10.55 -26.26
C PHE A 33 5.23 -10.25 -27.68
N TRP A 34 5.67 -9.14 -28.28
CA TRP A 34 5.31 -8.77 -29.65
C TRP A 34 5.75 -9.80 -30.68
N HIS A 35 6.96 -10.38 -30.53
CA HIS A 35 7.42 -11.47 -31.41
C HIS A 35 6.52 -12.70 -31.30
N ILE A 36 6.26 -13.15 -30.07
CA ILE A 36 5.42 -14.33 -29.80
C ILE A 36 4.00 -14.11 -30.36
N PHE A 37 3.41 -12.94 -30.12
CA PHE A 37 2.07 -12.59 -30.59
C PHE A 37 1.95 -12.64 -32.12
N ASN A 38 3.00 -12.24 -32.84
CA ASN A 38 3.04 -12.28 -34.31
C ASN A 38 3.59 -13.59 -34.89
N GLY A 39 3.76 -14.63 -34.07
CA GLY A 39 4.31 -15.93 -34.51
C GLY A 39 5.77 -15.86 -34.98
N ALA A 40 6.50 -14.80 -34.62
CA ALA A 40 7.89 -14.62 -34.99
C ALA A 40 8.83 -15.25 -33.93
N PRO A 41 9.95 -15.87 -34.33
CA PRO A 41 10.90 -16.42 -33.38
C PRO A 41 11.57 -15.31 -32.55
N TRP A 42 11.81 -15.61 -31.26
CA TRP A 42 12.53 -14.72 -30.36
C TRP A 42 14.03 -15.04 -30.37
N ASN A 43 14.85 -14.11 -30.85
CA ASN A 43 16.30 -14.29 -30.96
C ASN A 43 17.11 -13.62 -29.83
N GLY A 44 16.59 -13.55 -28.61
CA GLY A 44 17.33 -12.99 -27.46
C GLY A 44 18.37 -13.97 -26.92
N GLY A 45 19.58 -13.92 -27.48
CA GLY A 45 20.69 -14.82 -27.22
C GLY A 45 21.79 -14.24 -26.31
N ASP A 46 23.03 -14.66 -26.55
CA ASP A 46 24.17 -14.33 -25.69
C ASP A 46 24.58 -12.85 -25.77
N LEU A 47 24.40 -12.17 -26.90
CA LEU A 47 24.70 -10.74 -27.01
C LEU A 47 23.74 -9.92 -26.15
N VAL A 48 22.43 -10.18 -26.24
CA VAL A 48 21.44 -9.54 -25.38
C VAL A 48 21.75 -9.79 -23.91
N ARG A 49 22.09 -11.03 -23.53
CA ARG A 49 22.45 -11.36 -22.14
C ARG A 49 23.70 -10.60 -21.68
N THR A 50 24.71 -10.47 -22.54
CA THR A 50 25.96 -9.76 -22.25
C THR A 50 25.71 -8.26 -22.10
N VAL A 51 25.00 -7.64 -23.03
CA VAL A 51 24.65 -6.21 -22.96
C VAL A 51 23.79 -5.92 -21.73
N CYS A 52 22.84 -6.78 -21.37
CA CYS A 52 22.08 -6.62 -20.13
C CYS A 52 22.96 -6.57 -18.87
N LYS A 53 24.05 -7.34 -18.82
CA LYS A 53 25.03 -7.28 -17.73
C LYS A 53 25.79 -5.95 -17.72
N THR A 54 26.20 -5.46 -18.89
CA THR A 54 26.88 -4.16 -19.05
C THR A 54 25.98 -3.00 -18.64
N VAL A 55 24.76 -2.97 -19.18
CA VAL A 55 23.70 -2.01 -18.82
C VAL A 55 23.48 -1.97 -17.31
N THR A 56 23.47 -3.13 -16.64
CA THR A 56 23.29 -3.22 -15.19
C THR A 56 24.41 -2.52 -14.42
N LYS A 57 25.65 -2.54 -14.94
CA LYS A 57 26.80 -1.87 -14.33
C LYS A 57 26.79 -0.37 -14.57
N GLU A 58 26.27 0.07 -15.72
CA GLU A 58 26.24 1.48 -16.11
C GLU A 58 24.99 2.23 -15.62
N VAL A 59 24.07 1.58 -14.90
CA VAL A 59 22.85 2.23 -14.39
C VAL A 59 23.19 3.53 -13.64
N PRO A 60 22.71 4.69 -14.12
CA PRO A 60 23.09 5.98 -13.56
C PRO A 60 22.56 6.08 -12.13
N GLN A 61 23.34 6.66 -11.21
CA GLN A 61 22.90 6.82 -9.82
C GLN A 61 21.64 7.69 -9.72
N SER A 62 21.46 8.65 -10.61
CA SER A 62 20.23 9.45 -10.74
C SER A 62 18.97 8.64 -11.04
N SER A 63 19.11 7.40 -11.55
CA SER A 63 17.98 6.48 -11.76
C SER A 63 17.67 5.60 -10.55
N LYS A 64 18.49 5.67 -9.49
CA LYS A 64 18.24 4.96 -8.23
C LYS A 64 17.60 5.93 -7.25
N ARG A 65 16.41 5.58 -6.78
CA ARG A 65 15.78 6.29 -5.66
C ARG A 65 16.36 5.76 -4.35
N ASP A 66 16.64 6.64 -3.42
CA ASP A 66 17.05 6.24 -2.08
C ASP A 66 16.01 5.32 -1.45
N ARG A 67 16.51 4.33 -0.71
CA ARG A 67 15.64 3.41 0.03
C ARG A 67 14.92 4.21 1.10
N ARG A 68 13.60 4.11 1.10
CA ARG A 68 12.78 4.70 2.17
C ARG A 68 13.02 3.91 3.45
N HIS A 69 13.25 4.61 4.54
CA HIS A 69 13.33 3.99 5.86
C HIS A 69 11.99 3.34 6.22
N PRO A 70 12.00 2.20 6.92
CA PRO A 70 10.77 1.62 7.45
C PRO A 70 10.15 2.54 8.50
N VAL A 71 8.83 2.41 8.68
CA VAL A 71 8.17 2.98 9.86
C VAL A 71 8.61 2.17 11.08
N THR A 72 9.00 2.85 12.17
CA THR A 72 9.49 2.24 13.41
C THR A 72 8.49 2.41 14.54
N LEU A 73 8.68 1.69 15.64
CA LEU A 73 7.91 1.90 16.87
C LEU A 73 8.07 3.33 17.40
N GLU A 74 9.29 3.90 17.31
CA GLU A 74 9.53 5.29 17.69
C GLU A 74 8.62 6.24 16.90
N HIS A 75 8.46 6.05 15.58
CA HIS A 75 7.52 6.85 14.80
C HIS A 75 6.07 6.69 15.28
N MET A 76 5.66 5.46 15.63
CA MET A 76 4.31 5.21 16.14
C MET A 76 4.07 5.88 17.51
N HIS A 77 5.08 5.92 18.37
CA HIS A 77 5.01 6.55 19.69
C HIS A 77 5.01 8.07 19.56
N THR A 78 5.84 8.64 18.67
CA THR A 78 5.83 10.06 18.34
C THR A 78 4.48 10.47 17.76
N LEU A 79 3.93 9.68 16.83
CA LEU A 79 2.61 9.90 16.25
C LEU A 79 1.52 9.92 17.34
N ARG A 80 1.53 8.93 18.25
CA ARG A 80 0.60 8.90 19.39
C ARG A 80 0.70 10.15 20.25
N ALA A 81 1.91 10.62 20.52
CA ALA A 81 2.15 11.77 21.39
C ALA A 81 1.76 13.11 20.74
N GLY A 82 1.80 13.20 19.41
CA GLY A 82 1.47 14.41 18.64
C GLY A 82 0.00 14.52 18.20
N LEU A 83 -0.77 13.44 18.28
CA LEU A 83 -2.19 13.43 17.91
C LEU A 83 -3.09 13.76 19.11
N ASP A 84 -4.12 14.57 18.87
CA ASP A 84 -5.19 14.83 19.83
C ASP A 84 -6.29 13.77 19.67
N LEU A 85 -6.29 12.74 20.53
CA LEU A 85 -7.30 11.68 20.45
C LEU A 85 -8.72 12.14 20.84
N SER A 86 -8.92 13.36 21.34
CA SER A 86 -10.27 13.90 21.49
C SER A 86 -10.85 14.41 20.16
N ASN A 87 -9.99 14.62 19.15
CA ASN A 87 -10.37 15.04 17.81
C ASN A 87 -10.72 13.82 16.93
N ALA A 88 -11.87 13.89 16.26
CA ALA A 88 -12.40 12.86 15.37
C ALA A 88 -11.43 12.42 14.25
N PHE A 89 -10.73 13.37 13.63
CA PHE A 89 -9.78 13.12 12.56
C PHE A 89 -8.52 12.43 13.09
N ASP A 90 -7.93 12.97 14.15
CA ASP A 90 -6.72 12.41 14.77
C ASP A 90 -6.98 11.01 15.34
N ALA A 91 -8.16 10.76 15.89
CA ALA A 91 -8.59 9.41 16.31
C ALA A 91 -8.61 8.42 15.13
N ALA A 92 -9.10 8.85 13.96
CA ALA A 92 -9.12 8.02 12.75
C ALA A 92 -7.72 7.78 12.17
N VAL A 93 -6.87 8.81 12.14
CA VAL A 93 -5.46 8.73 11.73
C VAL A 93 -4.72 7.74 12.64
N TYR A 94 -4.88 7.88 13.95
CA TYR A 94 -4.23 7.02 14.93
C TYR A 94 -4.65 5.56 14.80
N ALA A 95 -5.95 5.29 14.71
CA ALA A 95 -6.46 3.94 14.54
C ALA A 95 -6.00 3.31 13.22
N CYS A 96 -6.02 4.07 12.12
CA CYS A 96 -5.52 3.62 10.83
C CYS A 96 -4.02 3.28 10.89
N ALA A 97 -3.22 4.12 11.53
CA ALA A 97 -1.78 3.88 11.69
C ALA A 97 -1.52 2.60 12.48
N CYS A 98 -2.19 2.43 13.63
CA CYS A 98 -2.01 1.25 14.48
C CYS A 98 -2.42 -0.03 13.75
N VAL A 99 -3.57 -0.05 13.07
CA VAL A 99 -4.02 -1.21 12.30
C VAL A 99 -3.04 -1.50 11.16
N ALA A 100 -2.66 -0.51 10.36
CA ALA A 100 -1.75 -0.72 9.24
C ALA A 100 -0.36 -1.25 9.69
N PHE A 101 0.18 -0.70 10.79
CA PHE A 101 1.49 -1.08 11.32
C PHE A 101 1.47 -2.49 11.91
N TRP A 102 0.55 -2.77 12.85
CA TRP A 102 0.55 -4.02 13.61
C TRP A 102 -0.06 -5.20 12.85
N SER A 103 -0.96 -4.94 11.91
CA SER A 103 -1.52 -5.98 11.04
C SER A 103 -0.78 -6.11 9.70
N ILE A 104 0.32 -5.38 9.51
CA ILE A 104 1.18 -5.44 8.32
C ILE A 104 0.36 -5.16 7.04
N CYS A 105 -0.61 -4.26 7.13
CA CYS A 105 -1.45 -3.90 6.00
C CYS A 105 -0.75 -2.86 5.13
N ARG A 106 -0.99 -2.93 3.83
CA ARG A 106 -0.68 -1.78 2.98
C ARG A 106 -1.67 -0.69 3.32
N LEU A 107 -1.20 0.55 3.44
CA LEU A 107 -2.09 1.69 3.69
C LEU A 107 -3.27 1.75 2.70
N GLY A 108 -3.04 1.44 1.42
CA GLY A 108 -4.10 1.41 0.40
C GLY A 108 -5.14 0.30 0.55
N GLU A 109 -4.96 -0.66 1.47
CA GLU A 109 -5.96 -1.68 1.81
C GLU A 109 -6.96 -1.14 2.85
N VAL A 110 -6.59 -0.10 3.59
CA VAL A 110 -7.38 0.43 4.73
C VAL A 110 -7.86 1.86 4.56
N VAL A 111 -7.27 2.67 3.66
CA VAL A 111 -7.75 4.03 3.34
C VAL A 111 -8.08 4.20 1.87
N ILE A 112 -8.88 5.23 1.55
CA ILE A 112 -9.21 5.56 0.17
C ILE A 112 -8.12 6.42 -0.49
N PRO A 113 -7.94 6.37 -1.83
CA PRO A 113 -6.92 7.15 -2.52
C PRO A 113 -7.09 8.67 -2.37
N SER A 114 -8.31 9.16 -2.55
CA SER A 114 -8.67 10.58 -2.50
C SER A 114 -10.17 10.76 -2.29
N SER A 115 -10.59 11.99 -1.98
CA SER A 115 -12.01 12.35 -1.84
C SER A 115 -12.78 12.03 -3.11
N GLY A 116 -13.96 11.40 -2.96
CA GLY A 116 -14.80 10.97 -4.08
C GLY A 116 -14.36 9.68 -4.79
N GLN A 117 -13.25 9.05 -4.38
CA GLN A 117 -12.80 7.75 -4.91
C GLN A 117 -13.22 6.56 -4.03
N PHE A 118 -14.15 6.78 -3.10
CA PHE A 118 -14.71 5.67 -2.33
C PHE A 118 -15.53 4.75 -3.23
N ASN A 119 -15.26 3.46 -3.12
CA ASN A 119 -15.93 2.41 -3.87
C ASN A 119 -15.96 1.14 -3.02
N THR A 120 -17.15 0.65 -2.72
CA THR A 120 -17.39 -0.50 -1.84
C THR A 120 -16.82 -1.81 -2.39
N ARG A 121 -16.54 -1.88 -3.70
CA ARG A 121 -15.84 -3.03 -4.32
C ARG A 121 -14.38 -3.13 -3.90
N TYR A 122 -13.75 -2.02 -3.53
CA TYR A 122 -12.31 -1.94 -3.28
C TYR A 122 -11.95 -1.53 -1.85
N HIS A 123 -12.87 -0.90 -1.13
CA HIS A 123 -12.58 -0.29 0.16
C HIS A 123 -13.53 -0.81 1.24
N ALA A 124 -12.96 -1.16 2.39
CA ALA A 124 -13.73 -1.59 3.54
C ALA A 124 -14.64 -0.47 4.06
N ARG A 125 -15.88 -0.84 4.36
CA ARG A 125 -16.86 0.02 5.00
C ARG A 125 -16.79 -0.10 6.52
N ARG A 126 -17.47 0.77 7.24
CA ARG A 126 -17.61 0.66 8.71
C ARG A 126 -18.38 -0.60 9.12
N ASP A 127 -19.33 -1.04 8.30
CA ASP A 127 -20.04 -2.31 8.48
C ASP A 127 -19.34 -3.54 7.89
N ALA A 128 -18.08 -3.40 7.44
CA ALA A 128 -17.29 -4.54 7.02
C ALA A 128 -17.25 -5.59 8.14
N PRO A 129 -17.27 -6.90 7.81
CA PRO A 129 -17.21 -7.95 8.81
C PRO A 129 -16.00 -7.77 9.74
N LEU A 130 -16.26 -7.28 10.94
CA LEU A 130 -15.29 -7.09 12.01
C LEU A 130 -15.74 -7.90 13.22
N ARG A 131 -14.94 -8.89 13.61
CA ARG A 131 -15.25 -9.78 14.71
C ARG A 131 -14.14 -9.71 15.74
N PHE A 132 -14.50 -9.41 16.99
CA PHE A 132 -13.58 -9.46 18.12
C PHE A 132 -13.62 -10.84 18.75
N HIS A 133 -12.44 -11.34 19.09
CA HIS A 133 -12.22 -12.66 19.65
C HIS A 133 -11.35 -12.53 20.89
N ARG A 134 -11.59 -13.42 21.86
CA ARG A 134 -10.80 -13.51 23.08
C ARG A 134 -10.25 -14.92 23.21
N LEU A 135 -8.94 -15.02 23.40
CA LEU A 135 -8.23 -16.28 23.59
C LEU A 135 -8.33 -16.71 25.06
N PRO A 136 -8.16 -18.02 25.37
CA PRO A 136 -8.17 -18.53 26.75
C PRO A 136 -7.18 -17.83 27.69
N GLY A 137 -6.06 -17.33 27.17
CA GLY A 137 -5.05 -16.56 27.91
C GLY A 137 -5.41 -15.09 28.17
N GLY A 138 -6.63 -14.65 27.84
CA GLY A 138 -7.11 -13.30 28.05
C GLY A 138 -6.78 -12.30 26.93
N SER A 139 -5.82 -12.62 26.06
CA SER A 139 -5.47 -11.80 24.89
C SER A 139 -6.62 -11.71 23.89
N GLU A 140 -6.81 -10.54 23.29
CA GLU A 140 -7.82 -10.29 22.29
C GLU A 140 -7.21 -10.16 20.89
N TYR A 141 -7.98 -10.50 19.87
CA TYR A 141 -7.69 -10.12 18.49
C TYR A 141 -9.00 -9.83 17.76
N ALA A 142 -8.92 -9.19 16.61
CA ALA A 142 -10.05 -8.99 15.73
C ALA A 142 -9.73 -9.48 14.32
N THR A 143 -10.76 -9.89 13.61
CA THR A 143 -10.67 -10.22 12.19
C THR A 143 -11.51 -9.22 11.42
N LEU A 144 -10.88 -8.47 10.52
CA LEU A 144 -11.51 -7.48 9.64
C LEU A 144 -11.45 -7.97 8.20
N HIS A 145 -12.60 -8.18 7.57
CA HIS A 145 -12.64 -8.52 6.15
C HIS A 145 -12.51 -7.28 5.26
N ILE A 146 -11.55 -7.28 4.35
CA ILE A 146 -11.40 -6.26 3.30
C ILE A 146 -11.85 -6.82 1.94
N PRO A 147 -12.60 -6.05 1.13
CA PRO A 147 -13.25 -6.57 -0.07
C PRO A 147 -12.28 -6.80 -1.24
N TRP A 148 -11.06 -6.25 -1.17
CA TRP A 148 -10.11 -6.36 -2.27
C TRP A 148 -8.65 -6.39 -1.82
N THR A 149 -7.87 -7.28 -2.42
CA THR A 149 -6.40 -7.21 -2.39
C THR A 149 -5.81 -7.44 -3.78
N LYS A 150 -4.53 -7.10 -3.94
CA LYS A 150 -3.80 -7.35 -5.20
C LYS A 150 -3.75 -8.84 -5.58
N THR A 151 -3.74 -9.74 -4.60
CA THR A 151 -3.52 -11.18 -4.80
C THR A 151 -4.81 -11.98 -4.88
N THR A 152 -5.83 -11.61 -4.10
CA THR A 152 -7.12 -12.32 -4.03
C THR A 152 -8.23 -11.59 -4.80
N HIS A 153 -7.94 -10.40 -5.35
CA HIS A 153 -8.92 -9.58 -6.07
C HIS A 153 -10.22 -9.44 -5.26
N SER A 154 -11.37 -9.70 -5.87
CA SER A 154 -12.69 -9.56 -5.24
C SER A 154 -13.06 -10.66 -4.24
N GLU A 155 -12.22 -11.69 -4.05
CA GLU A 155 -12.41 -12.61 -2.92
C GLU A 155 -12.09 -11.92 -1.59
N GLY A 156 -11.38 -10.79 -1.63
CA GLY A 156 -11.00 -10.06 -0.44
C GLY A 156 -9.98 -10.80 0.40
N ALA A 157 -9.76 -10.33 1.62
CA ALA A 157 -8.90 -11.01 2.59
C ALA A 157 -9.29 -10.61 4.00
N ASP A 158 -8.91 -11.45 4.96
CA ASP A 158 -9.08 -11.15 6.37
C ASP A 158 -7.78 -10.58 6.94
N ILE A 159 -7.89 -9.37 7.49
CA ILE A 159 -6.84 -8.74 8.28
C ILE A 159 -7.00 -9.21 9.73
N VAL A 160 -5.93 -9.79 10.29
CA VAL A 160 -5.86 -10.12 11.72
C VAL A 160 -5.26 -8.96 12.49
N ILE A 161 -6.01 -8.44 13.46
CA ILE A 161 -5.62 -7.32 14.31
C ILE A 161 -5.41 -7.86 15.71
N SER A 162 -4.17 -8.02 16.14
CA SER A 162 -3.85 -8.59 17.45
C SER A 162 -3.71 -7.49 18.50
N SER A 163 -4.26 -7.73 19.70
CA SER A 163 -3.96 -6.91 20.86
C SER A 163 -2.49 -7.10 21.24
N ILE A 164 -1.87 -6.02 21.70
CA ILE A 164 -0.46 -5.96 22.11
C ILE A 164 -0.33 -5.20 23.42
N ASP A 165 0.72 -5.47 24.18
CA ASP A 165 1.06 -4.73 25.39
C ASP A 165 1.94 -3.52 25.04
N ASP A 166 1.33 -2.56 24.34
CA ASP A 166 1.99 -1.32 23.90
C ASP A 166 0.95 -0.18 23.80
N PRO A 167 1.32 1.10 24.03
CA PRO A 167 0.39 2.20 23.92
C PRO A 167 -0.26 2.36 22.53
N THR A 168 0.36 1.78 21.49
CA THR A 168 -0.11 1.75 20.10
C THR A 168 -0.96 0.53 19.77
N ASN A 169 -1.60 -0.05 20.80
CA ASN A 169 -2.48 -1.20 20.64
C ASN A 169 -3.60 -0.95 19.62
N PRO A 170 -3.64 -1.73 18.51
CA PRO A 170 -4.55 -1.47 17.41
C PRO A 170 -6.00 -1.83 17.74
N ILE A 171 -6.25 -2.75 18.68
CA ILE A 171 -7.61 -3.06 19.15
C ILE A 171 -8.19 -1.90 19.94
N ILE A 172 -7.40 -1.33 20.85
CA ILE A 172 -7.81 -0.17 21.65
C ILE A 172 -8.02 1.04 20.74
N ALA A 173 -7.07 1.31 19.84
CA ALA A 173 -7.17 2.43 18.91
C ALA A 173 -8.39 2.30 17.97
N LEU A 174 -8.67 1.09 17.46
CA LEU A 174 -9.82 0.84 16.60
C LEU A 174 -11.15 1.05 17.33
N ARG A 175 -11.29 0.51 18.56
CA ARG A 175 -12.49 0.73 19.39
C ARG A 175 -12.68 2.21 19.73
N HIS A 176 -11.60 2.91 20.04
CA HIS A 176 -11.61 4.34 20.30
C HIS A 176 -12.12 5.13 19.08
N HIS A 177 -11.59 4.86 17.88
CA HIS A 177 -12.09 5.45 16.64
C HIS A 177 -13.58 5.18 16.40
N MET A 178 -14.03 3.94 16.63
CA MET A 178 -15.45 3.59 16.49
C MET A 178 -16.35 4.37 17.44
N SER A 179 -15.88 4.62 18.66
CA SER A 179 -16.59 5.40 19.66
C SER A 179 -16.57 6.90 19.37
N ALA A 180 -15.41 7.44 19.00
CA ALA A 180 -15.22 8.87 18.72
C ALA A 180 -15.94 9.32 17.45
N ASN A 181 -16.09 8.41 16.48
CA ASN A 181 -16.75 8.65 15.21
C ASN A 181 -18.04 7.81 15.09
N CYS A 182 -18.85 7.76 16.15
CA CYS A 182 -20.00 6.86 16.23
C CYS A 182 -21.22 7.33 15.41
N ALA A 183 -21.32 8.61 15.06
CA ALA A 183 -22.38 9.14 14.20
C ALA A 183 -22.11 8.92 12.70
N VAL A 184 -20.90 8.47 12.34
CA VAL A 184 -20.56 8.16 10.95
C VAL A 184 -21.35 6.94 10.46
N PRO A 185 -22.06 7.02 9.30
CA PRO A 185 -22.88 5.94 8.77
C PRO A 185 -22.11 4.64 8.52
N ASN A 186 -22.82 3.52 8.67
CA ASN A 186 -22.28 2.16 8.49
C ASN A 186 -21.76 1.88 7.07
N ASP A 187 -22.33 2.52 6.06
CA ASP A 187 -21.94 2.38 4.66
C ASP A 187 -20.76 3.28 4.26
N ALA A 188 -20.30 4.17 5.15
CA ALA A 188 -19.11 4.98 4.96
C ALA A 188 -17.82 4.14 5.03
N PRO A 189 -16.67 4.67 4.54
CA PRO A 189 -15.37 4.01 4.70
C PRO A 189 -15.00 3.75 6.15
N LEU A 190 -14.28 2.65 6.41
CA LEU A 190 -13.94 2.19 7.77
C LEU A 190 -13.32 3.28 8.66
N PHE A 191 -12.37 4.04 8.13
CA PHE A 191 -11.69 5.14 8.84
C PHE A 191 -12.28 6.52 8.52
N ALA A 192 -13.54 6.61 8.09
CA ALA A 192 -14.23 7.89 7.99
C ALA A 192 -14.46 8.52 9.37
N PHE A 193 -14.43 9.84 9.42
CA PHE A 193 -14.50 10.63 10.66
C PHE A 193 -15.51 11.77 10.56
N GLU A 194 -15.97 12.22 11.72
CA GLU A 194 -16.95 13.29 11.87
C GLU A 194 -16.33 14.66 11.60
N THR A 195 -17.10 15.55 10.98
CA THR A 195 -16.73 16.94 10.72
C THR A 195 -17.42 17.86 11.73
N HIS A 196 -16.85 19.04 11.96
CA HIS A 196 -17.43 20.05 12.85
C HIS A 196 -18.87 20.48 12.46
N ASN A 197 -19.28 20.30 11.21
CA ASN A 197 -20.62 20.62 10.71
C ASN A 197 -21.66 19.50 10.94
N GLY A 198 -21.30 18.43 11.65
CA GLY A 198 -22.15 17.26 11.87
C GLY A 198 -22.26 16.33 10.65
N GLY A 199 -21.48 16.58 9.59
CA GLY A 199 -21.28 15.63 8.49
C GLY A 199 -20.10 14.69 8.76
N TRP A 200 -19.74 13.89 7.77
CA TRP A 200 -18.56 13.02 7.84
C TRP A 200 -17.74 13.12 6.56
N VAL A 201 -16.46 12.77 6.67
CA VAL A 201 -15.54 12.70 5.52
C VAL A 201 -14.69 11.44 5.62
N PRO A 202 -14.29 10.86 4.47
CA PRO A 202 -13.43 9.70 4.48
C PRO A 202 -11.97 10.09 4.76
N LEU A 203 -11.27 9.28 5.56
CA LEU A 203 -9.82 9.40 5.67
C LEU A 203 -9.16 8.98 4.35
N THR A 204 -8.54 9.94 3.68
CA THR A 204 -7.79 9.70 2.45
C THR A 204 -6.34 9.39 2.74
N ARG A 205 -5.67 8.71 1.81
CA ARG A 205 -4.22 8.49 1.86
C ARG A 205 -3.44 9.80 1.96
N GLY A 206 -3.88 10.83 1.25
CA GLY A 206 -3.25 12.16 1.27
C GLY A 206 -3.29 12.76 2.67
N TRP A 207 -4.48 12.88 3.24
CA TRP A 207 -4.68 13.47 4.57
C TRP A 207 -3.99 12.67 5.68
N PHE A 208 -4.03 11.34 5.60
CA PHE A 208 -3.29 10.49 6.54
C PHE A 208 -1.79 10.81 6.53
N LEU A 209 -1.18 10.83 5.33
CA LEU A 209 0.26 11.08 5.21
C LEU A 209 0.62 12.52 5.57
N GLU A 210 -0.20 13.49 5.18
CA GLU A 210 -0.03 14.90 5.56
C GLU A 210 -0.03 15.05 7.08
N ARG A 211 -1.04 14.49 7.76
CA ARG A 211 -1.13 14.55 9.22
C ARG A 211 0.03 13.84 9.92
N CYS A 212 0.46 12.68 9.42
CA CYS A 212 1.64 12.00 9.95
C CYS A 212 2.95 12.79 9.78
N ASN A 213 3.08 13.64 8.75
CA ASN A 213 4.30 14.42 8.51
C ASN A 213 4.33 15.75 9.27
N GLU A 214 3.20 16.20 9.82
CA GLU A 214 3.13 17.37 10.69
C GLU A 214 3.66 17.11 12.11
N ILE A 215 3.76 15.84 12.48
CA ILE A 215 4.22 15.34 13.79
C ILE A 215 5.67 14.86 13.67
#